data_AF-A0A2D5BTN1-F1
#
_entry.id   AF-A0A2D5BTN1-F1
#
_cell.length_a   1.000
_cell.length_b   1.000
_cell.length_c   1.000
_cell.angle_alpha   90.00
_cell.angle_beta   90.00
_cell.angle_gamma   90.00
#
_symmetry.space_group_name_H-M   'P 1'
#
loop_
_entity.id
_entity.type
_entity.pdbx_description
1 polymer ?
#
loop_
_entity_poly.entity_id
_entity_poly.type
_entity_poly.pdbx_seq_one_letter_code
_entity_poly.pdbx_strand_id
1 'polypeptide(L)' 'MRVLKKKVLKDGLLKEYRLKQYYMKPSEKRREKAKERTKVLRKMQKANDEFMGYCWVKGEKVKKI' A
#
# COMPACT_ATOMS: atom_id res chain seq x y z
N MET A 1 -4.20 -11.47 22.46
CA MET A 1 -3.34 -11.69 21.27
C MET A 1 -3.26 -10.56 20.22
N ARG A 2 -3.89 -9.37 20.39
CA ARG A 2 -3.90 -8.31 19.35
C ARG A 2 -2.54 -7.61 19.13
N VAL A 3 -1.80 -7.39 20.22
CA VAL A 3 -0.51 -6.66 20.20
C VAL A 3 0.53 -7.41 19.36
N LEU A 4 0.67 -8.72 19.58
CA LEU A 4 1.57 -9.58 18.81
C LEU A 4 1.24 -9.55 17.31
N LYS A 5 -0.05 -9.68 16.95
CA LYS A 5 -0.49 -9.61 15.55
C LYS A 5 -0.10 -8.29 14.88
N LYS A 6 -0.26 -7.15 15.56
CA LYS A 6 0.16 -5.83 15.05
C LYS A 6 1.68 -5.74 14.86
N LYS A 7 2.48 -6.27 15.79
CA LYS A 7 3.95 -6.30 15.67
C LYS A 7 4.40 -7.14 14.47
N VAL A 8 3.88 -8.36 14.34
CA VAL A 8 4.18 -9.25 13.19
C VAL A 8 3.79 -8.62 11.85
N LEU A 9 2.65 -7.91 11.80
CA LEU A 9 2.23 -7.19 10.59
C LEU A 9 3.14 -5.99 10.29
N LYS A 10 3.60 -5.26 11.32
CA LYS A 10 4.52 -4.12 11.17
C LYS A 10 5.88 -4.56 10.64
N ASP A 11 6.38 -5.68 11.14
CA ASP A 11 7.68 -6.24 10.75
C ASP A 11 7.63 -6.91 9.37
N GLY A 12 6.44 -7.24 8.85
CA GLY A 12 6.28 -7.82 7.52
C GLY A 12 6.77 -9.27 7.39
N LEU A 13 7.14 -9.92 8.49
CA LEU A 13 7.78 -11.24 8.56
C LEU A 13 7.08 -12.31 7.71
N LEU A 14 5.76 -12.40 7.82
CA LEU A 14 4.93 -13.37 7.07
C LEU A 14 5.00 -13.17 5.56
N LYS A 15 5.12 -11.92 5.11
CA LYS A 15 5.20 -11.58 3.69
C LYS A 15 6.56 -11.96 3.11
N GLU A 16 7.63 -11.67 3.85
CA GLU A 16 8.98 -12.07 3.45
C GLU A 16 9.13 -13.58 3.37
N TYR A 17 8.59 -14.31 4.36
CA TYR A 17 8.65 -15.76 4.37
C TYR A 17 7.96 -16.35 3.13
N ARG A 18 6.78 -15.84 2.77
CA ARG A 18 6.06 -16.25 1.55
C ARG A 18 6.84 -15.94 0.26
N LEU A 19 7.49 -14.78 0.18
CA LEU A 19 8.31 -14.41 -0.98
C LEU A 19 9.57 -15.25 -1.13
N LYS A 20 10.06 -15.87 -0.06
CA LYS A 20 11.23 -16.76 -0.06
C LYS A 20 10.90 -18.21 -0.44
N GLN A 21 9.62 -18.61 -0.40
CA GLN A 21 9.21 -20.00 -0.70
C GLN A 21 9.52 -20.43 -2.12
N TYR A 22 9.52 -19.50 -3.08
CA TYR A 22 9.77 -19.78 -4.49
C TYR A 22 10.73 -18.76 -5.09
N TYR A 23 11.53 -19.20 -6.06
CA TYR A 23 12.38 -18.29 -6.82
C TYR A 23 11.51 -17.35 -7.67
N MET A 24 11.80 -16.06 -7.61
CA MET A 24 11.24 -15.04 -8.49
C MET A 24 12.37 -14.34 -9.24
N LYS A 25 12.15 -14.06 -10.53
CA LYS A 25 13.14 -13.34 -11.33
C LYS A 25 13.30 -11.91 -10.81
N PRO A 26 14.51 -11.30 -10.93
CA PRO A 26 14.74 -9.93 -10.47
C PRO A 26 13.80 -8.89 -11.13
N SER A 27 13.41 -9.10 -12.38
CA SER A 27 12.45 -8.26 -13.09
C SER A 27 11.05 -8.30 -12.47
N GLU A 28 10.58 -9.49 -12.08
CA GLU A 28 9.29 -9.69 -11.43
C GLU A 28 9.29 -9.09 -10.03
N LYS A 29 10.38 -9.25 -9.28
CA LYS A 29 10.57 -8.59 -7.97
C LYS A 29 10.46 -7.06 -8.09
N ARG A 30 11.09 -6.46 -9.12
CA ARG A 30 10.99 -5.01 -9.38
C ARG A 30 9.56 -4.59 -9.72
N ARG A 31 8.85 -5.37 -10.55
CA ARG A 31 7.47 -5.10 -10.95
C ARG A 31 6.51 -5.16 -9.76
N GLU A 32 6.61 -6.18 -8.92
CA GLU A 32 5.78 -6.29 -7.72
C GLU A 32 6.06 -5.18 -6.71
N LYS A 33 7.34 -4.82 -6.49
CA LYS A 33 7.71 -3.68 -5.63
C LYS A 33 7.09 -2.36 -6.13
N ALA A 34 7.09 -2.13 -7.44
CA ALA A 34 6.45 -0.95 -8.03
C ALA A 34 4.93 -0.96 -7.81
N LYS A 35 4.25 -2.09 -8.05
CA LYS A 35 2.81 -2.24 -7.81
C LYS A 35 2.44 -1.96 -6.35
N GLU A 36 3.22 -2.49 -5.40
CA GLU A 36 2.99 -2.27 -3.98
C GLU A 36 3.18 -0.81 -3.59
N ARG A 37 4.24 -0.17 -4.09
CA ARG A 37 4.49 1.27 -3.86
C ARG A 37 3.33 2.11 -4.38
N THR A 38 2.85 1.86 -5.60
CA THR A 38 1.71 2.60 -6.18
C THR A 38 0.44 2.43 -5.34
N LYS A 39 0.17 1.22 -4.81
CA LYS A 39 -0.97 0.98 -3.91
C LYS A 39 -0.88 1.79 -2.62
N VAL A 40 0.31 1.87 -2.01
CA VAL A 40 0.53 2.65 -0.78
C VAL A 40 0.38 4.14 -1.05
N LEU A 41 1.02 4.65 -2.10
CA LEU A 41 0.93 6.06 -2.49
C LEU A 41 -0.51 6.47 -2.78
N ARG A 42 -1.29 5.65 -3.49
CA ARG A 42 -2.70 5.94 -3.77
C ARG A 42 -3.55 5.99 -2.50
N LYS A 43 -3.27 5.13 -1.51
CA LYS A 43 -3.94 5.19 -0.20
C LYS A 43 -3.58 6.46 0.58
N MET A 44 -2.30 6.83 0.59
CA MET A 44 -1.82 8.06 1.24
C MET A 44 -2.41 9.31 0.58
N GLN A 45 -2.42 9.34 -0.76
CA GLN A 45 -3.01 10.45 -1.52
C GLN A 45 -4.50 10.58 -1.22
N LYS A 46 -5.26 9.47 -1.21
CA LYS A 46 -6.67 9.49 -0.84
C LYS A 46 -6.89 10.02 0.58
N ALA A 47 -6.09 9.57 1.56
CA ALA A 47 -6.19 10.05 2.93
C ALA A 47 -5.85 11.55 3.06
N ASN A 48 -4.83 12.02 2.34
CA ASN A 48 -4.47 13.44 2.29
C ASN A 48 -5.56 14.29 1.61
N ASP A 49 -6.14 13.78 0.52
CA ASP A 49 -7.22 14.46 -0.18
C ASP A 49 -8.46 14.58 0.73
N GLU A 50 -8.82 13.51 1.44
CA GLU A 50 -9.89 13.51 2.44
C GLU A 50 -9.60 14.51 3.59
N PHE A 51 -8.38 14.53 4.12
CA PHE A 51 -7.97 15.47 5.17
C PHE A 51 -8.07 16.94 4.71
N MET A 52 -7.68 17.20 3.46
CA MET A 52 -7.73 18.53 2.85
C MET A 52 -9.13 18.92 2.34
N GLY A 53 -10.13 18.05 2.53
CA GLY A 53 -11.52 18.30 2.12
C GLY A 53 -11.77 18.20 0.62
N TYR A 54 -10.95 17.45 -0.12
CA TYR A 54 -11.15 17.20 -1.55
C TYR A 54 -11.83 15.85 -1.78
N CYS A 55 -12.78 15.80 -2.73
CA CYS A 55 -13.37 14.57 -3.22
C CYS A 55 -13.10 14.39 -4.71
N TRP A 56 -12.94 13.13 -5.12
CA TRP A 56 -12.85 12.78 -6.53
C TRP A 56 -14.26 12.52 -7.06
N VAL A 57 -14.76 13.38 -7.95
CA VAL A 57 -16.08 13.22 -8.61
C VAL A 57 -15.82 13.05 -10.10
N LYS A 58 -16.25 11.92 -10.67
CA LYS A 58 -16.11 11.61 -12.12
C LYS A 58 -14.72 11.88 -12.72
N GLY A 59 -13.65 11.72 -11.92
CA GLY A 59 -12.26 11.89 -12.37
C GLY A 59 -11.67 13.29 -12.13
N GLU A 60 -12.48 14.25 -11.69
CA GLU A 60 -12.02 15.59 -11.31
C GLU A 60 -11.88 15.70 -9.79
N LYS A 61 -10.83 16.41 -9.34
CA LYS A 61 -10.59 16.66 -7.91
C LYS A 61 -11.32 17.94 -7.51
N VAL A 62 -12.45 17.79 -6.83
CA VAL A 62 -13.31 18.89 -6.41
C VAL A 62 -13.10 19.16 -4.93
N LYS A 63 -13.00 20.42 -4.53
CA LYS A 63 -12.99 20.79 -3.11
C LYS A 63 -14.42 20.66 -2.58
N LYS A 64 -14.61 19.84 -1.56
CA LYS A 64 -15.87 19.72 -0.82
C LYS A 64 -16.04 21.05 -0.07
N ILE A 65 -16.95 21.89 -0.55
CA ILE A 65 -17.39 23.10 0.16
C ILE A 65 -18.00 22.67 1.49
#